data_AF-Q9K365-F1
#
_entry.id   AF-Q9K365-F1
#
_cell.length_a   1.000
_cell.length_b   1.000
_cell.length_c   1.000
_cell.angle_alpha   90.00
_cell.angle_beta   90.00
_cell.angle_gamma   90.00
#
_symmetry.space_group_name_H-M   'P 1'
#
loop_
_entity.id
_entity.type
_entity.pdbx_description
1 polymer ?
#
loop_
_entity_poly.entity_id
_entity_poly.type
_entity_poly.pdbx_seq_one_letter_code
_entity_poly.pdbx_strand_id
1 'polypeptide(L)'
;SARITGDVMGKYHPHGDSSIYEAMVRMAQWWSYRYMLVDGHGNFGSMDGDGAAAQRYTEARMSKIALEMLRDINKNTVDFVDNYDANEREPL
;
A
#
# COMPACT_ATOMS: atom_id res chain seq x y z
N SER A 1 1.03 -10.09 1.60
CA SER A 1 0.43 -8.79 1.95
C SER A 1 0.32 -8.57 3.45
N ALA A 2 -0.03 -9.60 4.24
CA ALA A 2 -0.16 -9.51 5.70
C ALA A 2 0.95 -8.74 6.45
N ARG A 3 2.23 -8.98 6.11
CA ARG A 3 3.36 -8.25 6.69
C ARG A 3 3.26 -6.73 6.47
N ILE A 4 2.95 -6.33 5.23
CA ILE A 4 2.87 -4.91 4.85
C ILE A 4 1.69 -4.25 5.57
N THR A 5 0.52 -4.92 5.60
CA THR A 5 -0.66 -4.45 6.33
C THR A 5 -0.35 -4.24 7.82
N GLY A 6 0.31 -5.22 8.46
CA GLY A 6 0.67 -5.13 9.87
C GLY A 6 1.67 -4.02 10.19
N ASP A 7 2.67 -3.79 9.33
CA ASP A 7 3.67 -2.72 9.51
C ASP A 7 3.04 -1.33 9.39
N VAL A 8 2.18 -1.11 8.37
CA VAL A 8 1.42 0.14 8.22
C VAL A 8 0.50 0.35 9.41
N MET A 9 -0.21 -0.69 9.86
CA MET A 9 -1.13 -0.61 10.98
C MET A 9 -0.41 -0.24 12.28
N GLY A 10 0.75 -0.83 12.54
CA GLY A 10 1.51 -0.57 13.76
C GLY A 10 2.15 0.81 13.81
N LYS A 11 2.61 1.34 12.67
CA LYS A 11 3.45 2.56 12.62
C LYS A 11 2.74 3.81 12.13
N TYR A 12 1.81 3.71 11.19
CA TYR A 12 1.31 4.88 10.47
C TYR A 12 -0.23 4.99 10.47
N HIS A 13 -0.95 3.87 10.56
CA HIS A 13 -2.40 3.87 10.50
C HIS A 13 -3.02 2.93 11.56
N PRO A 14 -3.16 3.37 12.83
CA PRO A 14 -3.57 2.53 13.96
C PRO A 14 -5.09 2.27 14.00
N HIS A 15 -5.68 1.95 12.86
CA HIS A 15 -7.10 1.58 12.70
C HIS A 15 -7.22 0.17 12.13
N GLY A 16 -8.45 -0.27 11.84
CA GLY A 16 -8.73 -1.61 11.34
C GLY A 16 -7.97 -1.95 10.04
N ASP A 17 -7.53 -3.21 9.95
CA ASP A 17 -6.69 -3.72 8.86
C ASP A 17 -7.34 -3.68 7.47
N SER A 18 -8.68 -3.67 7.42
CA SER A 18 -9.45 -3.75 6.17
C SER A 18 -9.13 -2.60 5.23
N SER A 19 -9.11 -1.36 5.74
CA SER A 19 -8.82 -0.16 4.95
C SER A 19 -7.43 -0.19 4.31
N ILE A 20 -6.43 -0.67 5.05
CA ILE A 20 -5.04 -0.79 4.60
C ILE A 20 -4.94 -1.86 3.51
N TYR A 21 -5.53 -3.03 3.74
CA TYR A 21 -5.47 -4.11 2.76
C TYR A 21 -6.26 -3.77 1.49
N GLU A 22 -7.46 -3.19 1.61
CA GLU A 22 -8.28 -2.77 0.46
C GLU A 22 -7.60 -1.69 -0.38
N ALA A 23 -6.89 -0.74 0.25
CA ALA A 23 -6.09 0.24 -0.47
C ALA A 23 -4.99 -0.43 -1.31
N MET A 24 -4.25 -1.39 -0.73
CA MET A 24 -3.26 -2.17 -1.46
C MET A 24 -3.88 -2.99 -2.60
N VAL A 25 -5.05 -3.60 -2.35
CA VAL A 25 -5.78 -4.39 -3.35
C VAL A 25 -6.16 -3.51 -4.53
N ARG A 26 -6.77 -2.34 -4.31
CA ARG A 26 -7.14 -1.42 -5.40
C ARG A 26 -5.95 -0.97 -6.22
N MET A 27 -4.82 -0.65 -5.59
CA MET A 27 -3.59 -0.26 -6.29
C MET A 27 -2.97 -1.38 -7.13
N ALA A 28 -3.39 -2.63 -6.91
CA ALA A 28 -2.96 -3.82 -7.64
C ALA A 28 -3.94 -4.25 -8.76
N GLN A 29 -5.04 -3.53 -8.97
CA GLN A 29 -6.07 -3.87 -9.98
C GLN A 29 -5.90 -3.04 -11.26
N TRP A 30 -5.55 -3.68 -12.37
CA TRP A 30 -5.31 -3.00 -13.66
C TRP A 30 -6.57 -2.34 -14.25
N TRP A 31 -7.75 -2.79 -13.86
CA TRP A 31 -9.02 -2.16 -14.24
C TRP A 31 -9.38 -0.96 -13.35
N SER A 32 -8.78 -0.83 -12.16
CA SER A 32 -9.00 0.29 -11.25
C SER A 32 -7.98 1.43 -11.44
N TYR A 33 -6.74 1.09 -11.79
CA TYR A 33 -5.65 2.06 -11.97
C TYR A 33 -5.13 2.01 -13.40
N ARG A 34 -5.05 3.18 -14.06
CA ARG A 34 -4.43 3.27 -15.39
C ARG A 34 -2.96 2.81 -15.39
N TYR A 35 -2.25 3.14 -14.32
CA TYR A 35 -0.90 2.67 -14.01
C TYR A 35 -0.89 2.15 -12.58
N MET A 36 -0.85 0.83 -12.43
CA MET A 36 -0.82 0.18 -11.11
C MET A 36 0.42 0.60 -10.32
N LEU A 37 0.23 0.94 -9.04
CA LEU A 37 1.32 1.29 -8.13
C LEU A 37 1.84 0.07 -7.37
N VAL A 38 0.99 -0.94 -7.18
CA VAL A 38 1.35 -2.22 -6.56
C VAL A 38 1.44 -3.30 -7.63
N ASP A 39 2.54 -4.03 -7.63
CA ASP A 39 2.71 -5.28 -8.39
C ASP A 39 2.34 -6.44 -7.46
N GLY A 40 1.13 -6.97 -7.66
CA GLY A 40 0.54 -8.02 -6.83
C GLY A 40 0.64 -9.41 -7.46
N HIS A 41 0.79 -10.44 -6.63
CA HIS A 41 0.71 -11.84 -7.04
C HIS A 41 -0.33 -12.59 -6.19
N GLY A 42 -1.25 -13.30 -6.85
CA GLY A 42 -2.41 -13.96 -6.23
C GLY A 42 -3.75 -13.41 -6.73
N ASN A 43 -4.84 -13.74 -6.03
CA ASN A 43 -6.18 -13.26 -6.38
C ASN A 43 -6.46 -11.88 -5.74
N PHE A 44 -6.51 -10.85 -6.59
CA PHE A 44 -6.83 -9.46 -6.22
C PHE A 44 -8.25 -9.03 -6.64
N GLY A 45 -9.14 -9.99 -6.89
CA GLY A 45 -10.52 -9.76 -7.33
C GLY A 45 -10.68 -9.73 -8.85
N SER A 46 -11.86 -9.35 -9.31
CA SER A 46 -12.20 -9.28 -10.75
C SER A 46 -13.17 -8.14 -11.05
N MET A 47 -13.37 -7.82 -12.34
CA MET A 47 -14.44 -6.92 -12.78
C MET A 47 -15.83 -7.54 -12.65
N ASP A 48 -15.92 -8.87 -12.50
CA ASP A 48 -17.17 -9.61 -12.38
C ASP A 48 -17.76 -9.54 -10.96
N GLY A 49 -17.06 -8.87 -10.03
CA GLY A 49 -17.50 -8.64 -8.65
C GLY A 49 -16.87 -9.58 -7.63
N ASP A 50 -15.93 -10.44 -8.03
CA ASP A 50 -15.21 -11.30 -7.09
C ASP A 50 -14.29 -10.46 -6.19
N GLY A 51 -14.38 -10.71 -4.89
CA GLY A 51 -13.48 -10.12 -3.91
C GLY A 51 -12.06 -10.68 -4.00
N ALA A 52 -11.08 -9.91 -3.53
CA ALA A 52 -9.72 -10.41 -3.35
C ALA A 52 -9.66 -11.54 -2.32
N ALA A 53 -8.67 -12.42 -2.46
CA ALA A 53 -8.36 -13.39 -1.41
C ALA A 53 -7.93 -12.68 -0.12
N ALA A 54 -7.91 -13.40 1.01
CA ALA A 54 -7.38 -12.83 2.24
C ALA A 54 -5.87 -12.49 2.12
N GLN A 55 -5.42 -11.48 2.84
CA GLN A 55 -4.04 -10.95 2.80
C GLN A 55 -2.89 -11.94 3.08
N ARG A 56 -3.21 -13.12 3.63
CA ARG A 56 -2.29 -14.25 3.83
C ARG A 56 -2.05 -15.10 2.58
N TYR A 57 -2.85 -14.91 1.53
CA TYR A 57 -2.79 -15.65 0.26
C TYR A 57 -2.34 -14.78 -0.93
N THR A 58 -2.02 -13.50 -0.69
CA THR A 58 -1.53 -12.58 -1.71
C THR A 58 -0.14 -12.08 -1.35
N GLU A 59 0.67 -11.80 -2.37
CA GLU A 59 1.96 -11.13 -2.27
C GLU A 59 1.90 -9.78 -2.98
N ALA A 60 2.70 -8.82 -2.55
CA ALA A 60 2.71 -7.48 -3.11
C ALA A 60 4.09 -6.86 -2.99
N ARG A 61 4.49 -6.12 -4.01
CA ARG A 61 5.67 -5.25 -4.01
C ARG A 61 5.37 -3.97 -4.78
N MET A 62 6.25 -2.98 -4.70
CA MET A 62 6.13 -1.77 -5.52
C MET A 62 6.28 -2.10 -7.00
N SER A 63 5.41 -1.52 -7.82
CA SER A 63 5.63 -1.47 -9.27
C SER A 63 6.83 -0.58 -9.61
N LYS A 64 7.35 -0.67 -10.84
CA LYS A 64 8.44 0.21 -11.30
C LYS A 64 8.06 1.70 -11.25
N ILE A 65 6.82 2.05 -11.60
CA ILE A 65 6.37 3.44 -11.62
C ILE A 65 6.19 4.00 -10.20
N ALA A 66 5.82 3.16 -9.21
CA ALA A 66 5.75 3.58 -7.82
C ALA A 66 7.12 4.00 -7.26
N LEU A 67 8.21 3.40 -7.73
CA LEU A 67 9.56 3.82 -7.34
C LEU A 67 9.90 5.24 -7.80
N GLU A 68 9.34 5.70 -8.93
CA GLU A 68 9.52 7.08 -9.38
C GLU A 68 8.76 8.08 -8.48
N MET A 69 7.65 7.68 -7.85
CA MET A 69 6.95 8.53 -6.88
C MET A 69 7.75 8.75 -5.59
N LEU A 70 8.53 7.75 -5.18
CA LEU A 70 9.36 7.80 -3.97
C LEU A 70 10.82 8.17 -4.26
N ARG A 71 11.12 8.54 -5.51
CA ARG A 71 12.48 8.83 -5.94
C ARG A 71 13.03 10.01 -5.15
N ASP A 72 14.23 9.82 -4.62
CA ASP A 72 14.96 10.86 -3.87
C ASP A 72 14.19 11.40 -2.64
N ILE A 73 13.21 10.67 -2.11
CA ILE A 73 12.42 11.08 -0.93
C ILE A 73 13.29 11.34 0.32
N ASN A 74 14.44 10.66 0.42
CA ASN A 74 15.41 10.82 1.50
C ASN A 74 16.35 12.03 1.33
N LYS A 75 16.09 12.93 0.35
CA LYS A 75 16.93 14.10 0.04
C LYS A 75 16.26 15.43 0.37
N ASN A 76 15.38 15.44 1.38
CA ASN A 76 14.61 16.63 1.80
C ASN A 76 13.84 17.28 0.64
N THR A 77 13.23 16.44 -0.21
CA THR A 77 12.45 16.87 -1.38
C THR A 77 10.99 17.18 -1.05
N VAL A 78 10.51 16.67 0.08
CA VAL A 78 9.17 16.91 0.64
C VAL A 78 9.26 17.07 2.15
N ASP A 79 8.26 17.74 2.72
CA ASP A 79 8.14 17.86 4.16
C ASP A 79 7.71 16.53 4.79
N PHE A 80 8.19 16.30 6.00
CA PHE A 80 7.78 15.17 6.84
C PHE A 80 7.15 15.72 8.12
N VAL A 81 6.23 14.95 8.69
CA VAL A 81 5.67 15.18 10.03
C VAL A 81 5.87 13.96 10.91
N ASP A 82 5.65 14.16 12.20
CA ASP A 82 5.60 13.06 13.16
C ASP A 82 4.35 12.23 12.90
N ASN A 83 4.44 10.91 13.07
CA ASN A 83 3.31 10.00 12.99
C ASN A 83 2.37 10.13 14.20
N TYR A 84 1.35 9.27 14.29
CA TYR A 84 0.28 9.38 15.30
C TYR A 84 0.75 9.35 16.78
N ASP A 85 1.86 8.69 17.08
CA ASP A 85 2.45 8.59 18.43
C ASP A 85 3.79 9.33 18.56
N ALA A 86 4.19 10.04 17.52
CA ALA A 86 5.43 10.79 17.38
C ALA A 86 6.74 9.98 17.58
N ASN A 87 6.70 8.66 17.33
CA ASN A 87 7.90 7.81 17.36
C ASN A 87 8.53 7.59 15.96
N GLU A 88 7.81 7.91 14.88
CA GLU A 88 8.26 7.80 13.49
C GLU A 88 7.97 9.09 12.71
N ARG A 89 8.53 9.19 11.50
CA ARG A 89 8.32 10.32 10.57
C ARG A 89 7.66 9.83 9.29
N GLU A 90 6.68 10.56 8.78
CA GLU A 90 5.98 10.24 7.52
C GLU A 90 5.87 11.47 6.60
N PRO A 91 5.86 11.28 5.27
CA PRO A 91 5.73 12.38 4.32
C PRO A 91 4.31 12.99 4.35
N LEU A 92 4.22 14.32 4.17
CA LEU A 92 2.95 15.06 4.07
C LEU A 92 2.23 14.89 2.72
#